data_AF-A0A6B8TQX7-F1
#
_entry.id   AF-A0A6B8TQX7-F1
#
_cell.length_a   1.000
_cell.length_b   1.000
_cell.length_c   1.000
_cell.angle_alpha   90.00
_cell.angle_beta   90.00
_cell.angle_gamma   90.00
#
_symmetry.space_group_name_H-M   'P 1'
#
loop_
_entity.id
_entity.type
_entity.pdbx_description
1 polymer ?
#
loop_
_entity_poly.entity_id
_entity_poly.type
_entity_poly.pdbx_seq_one_letter_code
_entity_poly.pdbx_strand_id
1 'polypeptide(L)'
;MLGVNVPAHGALVLMGDSNPDVAKRISELLDKLPCDLHLADADLTTRSGQDGEHYTVMDEVWKLVMNFTGTELSGQNPGVGATKTSKLLARKRPHLFRLLDSMVKKAVTPDGNSTYNGAFFWRTLHHELTKDGRRLESGLREIRRRAGELLKEDLSDISDIRVFDIISWMTAKTYTWEPEDTECPRTDGQRARPKYTPND
;
A
#
# COMPACT_ATOMS: atom_id res chain seq x y z
N MET A 1 18.68 1.19 -2.01
CA MET A 1 17.51 1.91 -2.57
C MET A 1 16.88 1.06 -3.67
N LEU A 2 15.55 0.88 -3.66
CA LEU A 2 14.84 0.15 -4.72
C LEU A 2 14.83 0.99 -6.01
N GLY A 3 15.63 0.60 -6.99
CA GLY A 3 15.58 1.19 -8.33
C GLY A 3 14.23 0.92 -9.00
N VAL A 4 13.71 1.91 -9.73
CA VAL A 4 12.49 1.79 -10.53
C VAL A 4 12.84 2.08 -11.97
N ASN A 5 12.65 1.10 -12.86
CA ASN A 5 12.76 1.32 -14.29
C ASN A 5 11.45 1.93 -14.79
N VAL A 6 11.41 3.26 -14.95
CA VAL A 6 10.25 3.99 -15.47
C VAL A 6 10.31 3.99 -17.00
N PRO A 7 9.23 3.64 -17.73
CA PRO A 7 9.21 3.72 -19.19
C PRO A 7 9.55 5.14 -19.66
N ALA A 8 10.32 5.27 -20.74
CA ALA A 8 10.81 6.56 -21.23
C ALA A 8 9.68 7.59 -21.43
N HIS A 9 8.59 7.19 -22.09
CA HIS A 9 7.42 8.05 -22.25
C HIS A 9 6.82 8.50 -20.91
N GLY A 10 6.72 7.59 -19.94
CA GLY A 10 6.22 7.94 -18.61
C GLY A 10 7.14 8.90 -17.85
N ALA A 11 8.45 8.81 -18.05
CA ALA A 11 9.38 9.78 -17.49
C ALA A 11 9.17 11.17 -18.10
N LEU A 12 9.00 11.27 -19.42
CA LEU A 12 8.72 12.54 -20.10
C LEU A 12 7.41 13.18 -19.64
N VAL A 13 6.36 12.39 -19.40
CA VAL A 13 5.10 12.89 -18.82
C VAL A 13 5.32 13.40 -17.39
N LEU A 14 6.03 12.65 -16.54
CA LEU A 14 6.30 13.05 -15.16
C LEU A 14 7.18 14.30 -15.04
N MET A 15 8.09 14.52 -16.01
CA MET A 15 8.91 15.73 -16.08
C MET A 15 8.16 16.93 -16.69
N GLY A 16 7.00 16.70 -17.32
CA GLY A 16 6.22 17.74 -17.99
C GLY A 16 6.63 18.00 -19.44
N ASP A 17 7.62 17.26 -19.97
CA ASP A 17 8.13 17.44 -21.33
C ASP A 17 7.11 17.04 -22.40
N SER A 18 6.35 15.96 -22.16
CA SER A 18 5.32 15.48 -23.10
C SER A 18 3.91 15.95 -22.75
N ASN A 19 3.63 16.21 -21.46
CA ASN A 19 2.31 16.66 -21.02
C ASN A 19 2.44 17.53 -19.76
N PRO A 20 2.67 18.85 -19.91
CA PRO A 20 2.93 19.75 -18.79
C PRO A 20 1.73 19.90 -17.85
N ASP A 21 0.50 19.80 -18.36
CA ASP A 21 -0.71 19.91 -17.55
C ASP A 21 -0.86 18.73 -16.57
N VAL A 22 -0.54 17.51 -17.01
CA VAL A 22 -0.52 16.33 -16.14
C VAL A 22 0.55 16.45 -15.06
N ALA A 23 1.77 16.87 -15.41
CA ALA A 23 2.85 17.06 -14.44
C ALA A 23 2.51 18.15 -13.41
N LYS A 24 1.90 19.25 -13.86
CA LYS A 24 1.40 20.32 -13.00
C LYS A 24 0.31 19.80 -12.06
N ARG A 25 -0.67 19.05 -12.57
CA ARG A 25 -1.74 18.48 -11.75
C ARG A 25 -1.21 17.51 -10.69
N ILE A 26 -0.24 16.67 -11.04
CA ILE A 26 0.44 15.78 -10.07
C ILE A 26 1.10 16.61 -8.97
N SER A 27 1.79 17.69 -9.33
CA SER A 27 2.46 18.57 -8.36
C SER A 27 1.45 19.24 -7.42
N GLU A 28 0.36 19.79 -7.97
CA GLU A 28 -0.74 20.40 -7.19
C GLU A 28 -1.39 19.40 -6.21
N LEU A 29 -1.59 18.15 -6.65
CA LEU A 29 -2.14 17.10 -5.78
C LEU A 29 -1.15 16.70 -4.69
N LEU A 30 0.14 16.59 -5.02
CA LEU A 30 1.16 16.30 -4.03
C LEU A 30 1.30 17.44 -3.01
N ASP A 31 1.16 18.70 -3.40
CA ASP A 31 1.22 19.84 -2.48
C ASP A 31 0.09 19.82 -1.43
N LYS A 32 -1.07 19.24 -1.77
CA LYS A 32 -2.17 19.00 -0.82
C LYS A 32 -1.91 17.85 0.16
N LEU A 33 -0.85 17.07 -0.04
CA LEU A 33 -0.44 15.98 0.85
C LEU A 33 0.88 16.37 1.51
N PRO A 34 0.89 16.78 2.79
CA PRO A 34 2.14 17.07 3.50
C PRO A 34 3.13 15.90 3.45
N CYS A 35 4.43 16.19 3.38
CA CYS A 35 5.47 15.16 3.31
C CYS A 35 5.53 14.27 4.56
N ASP A 36 5.15 14.86 5.69
CA ASP A 36 5.07 14.28 7.02
C ASP A 36 3.65 13.81 7.38
N LEU A 37 2.69 13.82 6.44
CA LEU A 37 1.37 13.23 6.69
C LEU A 37 1.49 11.70 6.86
N HIS A 38 1.21 11.22 8.05
CA HIS A 38 1.17 9.79 8.35
C HIS A 38 -0.17 9.18 7.93
N LEU A 39 -0.15 7.96 7.36
CA LEU A 39 -1.38 7.25 6.98
C LEU A 39 -2.34 7.05 8.16
N ALA A 40 -1.84 6.88 9.39
CA ALA A 40 -2.68 6.74 10.58
C ALA A 40 -3.42 8.03 10.96
N ASP A 41 -2.96 9.18 10.47
CA ASP A 41 -3.51 10.51 10.75
C ASP A 41 -4.27 11.09 9.53
N ALA A 42 -4.20 10.41 8.38
CA ALA A 42 -4.85 10.85 7.16
C ALA A 42 -6.37 10.62 7.22
N ASP A 43 -7.16 11.66 6.99
CA ASP A 43 -8.60 11.52 6.72
C ASP A 43 -8.91 10.65 5.48
N LEU A 44 -9.09 9.35 5.72
CA LEU A 44 -9.52 8.37 4.72
C LEU A 44 -10.94 7.85 4.95
N THR A 45 -11.63 8.38 5.95
CA THR A 45 -12.92 7.86 6.38
C THR A 45 -14.03 8.25 5.41
N THR A 46 -14.87 7.29 5.03
CA THR A 46 -16.09 7.61 4.28
C THR A 46 -17.19 7.96 5.27
N ARG A 47 -17.73 9.17 5.18
CA ARG A 47 -18.83 9.64 6.02
C ARG A 47 -19.98 10.09 5.13
N SER A 48 -21.16 9.53 5.35
CA SER A 48 -22.37 9.87 4.58
C SER A 48 -22.18 9.72 3.06
N GLY A 49 -21.39 8.74 2.62
CA GLY A 49 -21.09 8.49 1.20
C GLY A 49 -20.05 9.44 0.59
N GLN A 50 -19.48 10.35 1.38
CA GLN A 50 -18.36 11.21 0.96
C GLN A 50 -17.06 10.64 1.50
N ASP A 51 -16.07 10.55 0.63
CA ASP A 51 -14.73 10.11 0.99
C ASP A 51 -13.95 11.25 1.66
N GLY A 52 -13.11 10.88 2.64
CA GLY A 52 -12.24 11.83 3.34
C GLY A 52 -11.30 12.57 2.40
N GLU A 53 -10.92 13.78 2.79
CA GLU A 53 -10.20 14.73 1.92
C GLU A 53 -8.89 14.13 1.39
N HIS A 54 -8.09 13.52 2.27
CA HIS A 54 -6.81 12.93 1.88
C HIS A 54 -7.02 11.71 0.99
N TYR A 55 -8.08 10.90 1.20
CA TYR A 55 -8.36 9.77 0.33
C TYR A 55 -8.61 10.22 -1.10
N THR A 56 -9.43 11.27 -1.30
CA THR A 56 -9.75 11.77 -2.64
C THR A 56 -8.47 12.22 -3.37
N VAL A 57 -7.60 12.97 -2.68
CA VAL A 57 -6.33 13.44 -3.26
C VAL A 57 -5.38 12.28 -3.54
N MET A 58 -5.26 11.31 -2.62
CA MET A 58 -4.43 10.11 -2.78
C MET A 58 -4.87 9.25 -3.97
N ASP A 59 -6.17 9.03 -4.11
CA ASP A 59 -6.75 8.23 -5.20
C ASP A 59 -6.56 8.93 -6.56
N GLU A 60 -6.76 10.24 -6.61
CA GLU A 60 -6.56 11.02 -7.83
C GLU A 60 -5.09 10.98 -8.29
N VAL A 61 -4.13 11.30 -7.41
CA VAL A 61 -2.70 11.29 -7.78
C VAL A 61 -2.23 9.89 -8.17
N TRP A 62 -2.75 8.86 -7.50
CA TRP A 62 -2.48 7.48 -7.84
C TRP A 62 -2.97 7.11 -9.24
N LYS A 63 -4.23 7.44 -9.57
CA LYS A 63 -4.81 7.18 -10.90
C LYS A 63 -4.06 7.94 -11.99
N LEU A 64 -3.70 9.20 -11.74
CA LEU A 64 -2.95 10.03 -12.68
C LEU A 64 -1.56 9.43 -12.96
N VAL A 65 -0.80 9.07 -11.92
CA VAL A 65 0.54 8.48 -12.11
C VAL A 65 0.44 7.06 -12.71
N MET A 66 -0.55 6.27 -12.29
CA MET A 66 -0.73 4.88 -12.75
C MET A 66 -1.04 4.76 -14.21
N ASN A 67 -1.91 5.63 -14.74
CA ASN A 67 -2.47 5.50 -16.07
C ASN A 67 -2.06 6.62 -17.03
N PHE A 68 -1.59 7.77 -16.52
CA PHE A 68 -1.49 9.06 -17.23
C PHE A 68 -2.75 9.29 -18.07
N THR A 69 -3.74 9.97 -17.48
CA THR A 69 -5.00 10.27 -18.17
C THR A 69 -4.74 11.21 -19.36
N GLY A 70 -4.39 10.62 -20.48
CA GLY A 70 -4.10 11.22 -21.77
C GLY A 70 -4.19 10.10 -22.78
N THR A 71 -5.32 10.02 -23.47
CA THR A 71 -5.53 9.14 -24.62
C THR A 71 -4.54 9.50 -25.72
N GLU A 72 -3.43 8.79 -25.87
CA GLU A 72 -2.62 8.87 -27.10
C GLU A 72 -2.25 7.49 -27.68
N LEU A 73 -3.01 7.16 -28.72
CA LEU A 73 -2.58 6.60 -30.01
C LEU A 73 -2.11 5.14 -30.14
N SER A 74 -1.89 4.36 -29.07
CA SER A 74 -1.28 3.01 -29.26
C SER A 74 -1.98 1.81 -28.63
N GLY A 75 -3.11 1.97 -27.95
CA GLY A 75 -3.78 0.85 -27.27
C GLY A 75 -2.97 0.24 -26.12
N GLN A 76 -1.86 0.86 -25.72
CA GLN A 76 -1.10 0.53 -24.51
C GLN A 76 -1.42 1.53 -23.41
N ASN A 77 -1.49 1.07 -22.16
CA ASN A 77 -1.68 1.92 -21.00
C ASN A 77 -0.44 2.83 -20.83
N PRO A 78 -0.53 4.15 -21.08
CA PRO A 78 0.65 5.02 -21.17
C PRO A 78 1.30 5.30 -19.80
N GLY A 79 0.60 4.98 -18.71
CA GLY A 79 1.07 5.10 -17.33
C GLY A 79 2.27 4.24 -16.92
N VAL A 80 2.79 4.47 -15.72
CA VAL A 80 3.96 3.68 -15.22
C VAL A 80 3.57 2.31 -14.65
N GLY A 81 2.28 2.10 -14.39
CA GLY A 81 1.71 0.89 -13.79
C GLY A 81 1.84 0.82 -12.27
N ALA A 82 0.97 0.01 -11.64
CA ALA A 82 0.74 -0.04 -10.18
C ALA A 82 2.01 -0.11 -9.33
N THR A 83 2.92 -1.03 -9.66
CA THR A 83 4.16 -1.23 -8.89
C THR A 83 5.03 0.01 -8.93
N LYS A 84 5.21 0.63 -10.11
CA LYS A 84 6.07 1.82 -10.25
C LYS A 84 5.42 3.03 -9.60
N THR A 85 4.10 3.21 -9.77
CA THR A 85 3.33 4.25 -9.08
C THR A 85 3.52 4.18 -7.58
N SER A 86 3.35 2.99 -6.98
CA SER A 86 3.54 2.82 -5.54
C SER A 86 4.95 3.18 -5.09
N LYS A 87 5.99 2.80 -5.84
CA LYS A 87 7.38 3.12 -5.53
C LYS A 87 7.67 4.62 -5.63
N LEU A 88 7.19 5.27 -6.70
CA LEU A 88 7.36 6.71 -6.88
C LEU A 88 6.65 7.51 -5.78
N LEU A 89 5.40 7.17 -5.48
CA LEU A 89 4.62 7.85 -4.44
C LEU A 89 5.17 7.57 -3.05
N ALA A 90 5.60 6.35 -2.75
CA ALA A 90 6.28 6.03 -1.48
C ALA A 90 7.61 6.77 -1.33
N ARG A 91 8.32 7.08 -2.42
CA ARG A 91 9.54 7.91 -2.39
C ARG A 91 9.21 9.37 -2.07
N LYS A 92 8.09 9.90 -2.59
CA LYS A 92 7.69 11.30 -2.42
C LYS A 92 6.92 11.56 -1.12
N ARG A 93 6.16 10.59 -0.61
CA ARG A 93 5.41 10.63 0.66
C ARG A 93 5.61 9.31 1.44
N PRO A 94 6.78 9.12 2.07
CA PRO A 94 7.12 7.84 2.71
C PRO A 94 6.24 7.49 3.90
N HIS A 95 5.61 8.48 4.54
CA HIS A 95 4.70 8.33 5.67
C HIS A 95 3.26 8.00 5.25
N LEU A 96 2.94 8.05 3.96
CA LEU A 96 1.56 7.93 3.46
C LEU A 96 1.36 6.72 2.54
N PHE A 97 2.18 6.58 1.50
CA PHE A 97 1.98 5.53 0.48
C PHE A 97 2.86 4.32 0.73
N ARG A 98 2.27 3.13 0.69
CA ARG A 98 2.97 1.84 0.72
C ARG A 98 3.78 1.51 -0.51
N LEU A 99 4.78 0.65 -0.34
CA LEU A 99 5.45 -0.03 -1.43
C LEU A 99 4.61 -1.26 -1.81
N LEU A 100 3.96 -1.21 -2.97
CA LEU A 100 3.39 -2.41 -3.57
C LEU A 100 4.50 -3.14 -4.33
N ASP A 101 4.68 -4.41 -3.99
CA ASP A 101 5.51 -5.35 -4.73
C ASP A 101 4.71 -6.63 -4.99
N SER A 102 5.09 -7.41 -6.00
CA SER A 102 4.45 -8.70 -6.32
C SER A 102 4.50 -9.65 -5.12
N MET A 103 5.58 -9.62 -4.33
CA MET A 103 5.72 -10.40 -3.10
C MET A 103 4.77 -9.92 -2.00
N VAL A 104 4.58 -8.61 -1.86
CA VAL A 104 3.63 -8.05 -0.87
C VAL A 104 2.21 -8.43 -1.27
N LYS A 105 1.84 -8.30 -2.55
CA LYS A 105 0.54 -8.78 -3.05
C LYS A 105 0.33 -10.26 -2.72
N LYS A 106 1.32 -11.13 -2.99
CA LYS A 106 1.23 -12.56 -2.68
C LYS A 106 0.97 -12.85 -1.20
N ALA A 107 1.57 -12.07 -0.28
CA ALA A 107 1.40 -12.29 1.16
C ALA A 107 0.09 -11.75 1.75
N VAL A 108 -0.55 -10.77 1.11
CA VAL A 108 -1.77 -10.13 1.63
C VAL A 108 -3.03 -10.48 0.83
N THR A 109 -2.90 -11.19 -0.29
CA THR A 109 -4.00 -11.79 -1.06
C THR A 109 -3.69 -13.26 -1.43
N PRO A 110 -3.86 -14.20 -0.50
CA PRO A 110 -3.55 -15.62 -0.73
C PRO A 110 -4.44 -16.29 -1.78
N ASP A 111 -5.65 -15.75 -2.01
CA ASP A 111 -6.70 -16.29 -2.89
C ASP A 111 -6.65 -15.76 -4.33
N GLY A 112 -5.67 -14.91 -4.66
CA GLY A 112 -5.50 -14.36 -6.01
C GLY A 112 -6.62 -13.39 -6.43
N ASN A 113 -7.52 -13.00 -5.52
CA ASN A 113 -8.63 -12.12 -5.86
C ASN A 113 -8.11 -10.69 -6.07
N SER A 114 -8.06 -10.29 -7.35
CA SER A 114 -7.36 -9.11 -7.87
C SER A 114 -7.95 -7.76 -7.44
N THR A 115 -8.94 -7.72 -6.54
CA THR A 115 -9.55 -6.51 -6.00
C THR A 115 -8.64 -5.73 -5.03
N TYR A 116 -7.33 -6.01 -5.07
CA TYR A 116 -6.31 -5.17 -4.44
C TYR A 116 -6.04 -3.91 -5.28
N ASN A 117 -7.07 -3.09 -5.41
CA ASN A 117 -6.99 -1.73 -5.90
C ASN A 117 -6.50 -0.85 -4.75
N GLY A 118 -5.47 -0.03 -4.98
CA GLY A 118 -4.77 0.75 -3.93
C GLY A 118 -5.70 1.45 -2.93
N ALA A 119 -6.84 1.94 -3.41
CA ALA A 119 -7.94 2.52 -2.64
C ALA A 119 -8.46 1.66 -1.47
N PHE A 120 -8.81 0.38 -1.70
CA PHE A 120 -9.32 -0.50 -0.65
C PHE A 120 -8.24 -0.78 0.39
N PHE A 121 -6.99 -0.83 -0.06
CA PHE A 121 -5.87 -1.18 0.80
C PHE A 121 -5.44 -0.05 1.73
N TRP A 122 -5.42 1.21 1.27
CA TRP A 122 -5.10 2.33 2.17
C TRP A 122 -6.10 2.44 3.31
N ARG A 123 -7.40 2.25 3.01
CA ARG A 123 -8.46 2.25 4.02
C ARG A 123 -8.33 1.10 4.99
N THR A 124 -8.08 -0.12 4.50
CA THR A 124 -7.88 -1.28 5.37
C THR A 124 -6.68 -1.07 6.28
N LEU A 125 -5.53 -0.64 5.76
CA LEU A 125 -4.38 -0.40 6.62
C LEU A 125 -4.58 0.78 7.57
N HIS A 126 -5.18 1.89 7.12
CA HIS A 126 -5.56 2.99 8.00
C HIS A 126 -6.44 2.48 9.15
N HIS A 127 -7.45 1.67 8.85
CA HIS A 127 -8.31 1.06 9.86
C HIS A 127 -7.51 0.23 10.87
N GLU A 128 -6.60 -0.63 10.39
CA GLU A 128 -5.75 -1.46 11.24
C GLU A 128 -4.75 -0.64 12.09
N LEU A 129 -4.23 0.48 11.54
CA LEU A 129 -3.34 1.38 12.25
C LEU A 129 -4.06 2.19 13.33
N THR A 130 -5.34 2.50 13.13
CA THR A 130 -6.11 3.39 14.01
C THR A 130 -6.97 2.66 15.05
N LYS A 131 -7.34 1.39 14.81
CA LYS A 131 -8.12 0.60 15.77
C LYS A 131 -7.31 0.21 17.02
N ASP A 132 -8.00 -0.32 18.03
CA ASP A 132 -7.42 -0.85 19.27
C ASP A 132 -6.45 0.12 19.98
N GLY A 133 -6.77 1.42 19.94
CA GLY A 133 -5.90 2.45 20.53
C GLY A 133 -4.54 2.58 19.84
N ARG A 134 -4.49 2.39 18.52
CA ARG A 134 -3.25 2.45 17.71
C ARG A 134 -2.20 1.42 18.12
N ARG A 135 -2.64 0.22 18.52
CA ARG A 135 -1.74 -0.88 18.93
C ARG A 135 -0.77 -1.28 17.83
N LEU A 136 -1.23 -1.41 16.58
CA LEU A 136 -0.36 -1.77 15.45
C LEU A 136 0.70 -0.68 15.21
N GLU A 137 0.30 0.58 15.14
CA GLU A 137 1.23 1.71 14.96
C GLU A 137 2.29 1.73 16.08
N SER A 138 1.87 1.59 17.33
CA SER A 138 2.77 1.54 18.49
C SER A 138 3.75 0.36 18.40
N GLY A 139 3.27 -0.80 17.96
CA GLY A 139 4.13 -1.97 17.73
C GLY A 139 5.17 -1.75 16.63
N LEU A 140 4.80 -1.11 15.52
CA LEU A 140 5.74 -0.77 14.44
C LEU A 140 6.81 0.21 14.92
N ARG A 141 6.43 1.23 15.70
CA ARG A 141 7.37 2.18 16.32
C ARG A 141 8.34 1.47 17.27
N GLU A 142 7.85 0.54 18.08
CA GLU A 142 8.68 -0.23 19.01
C GLU A 142 9.67 -1.15 18.28
N ILE A 143 9.23 -1.81 17.20
CA ILE A 143 10.12 -2.62 16.35
C ILE A 143 11.23 -1.75 15.77
N ARG A 144 10.89 -0.58 15.21
CA ARG A 144 11.87 0.37 14.67
C ARG A 144 12.87 0.82 15.72
N ARG A 145 12.39 1.19 16.91
CA ARG A 145 13.21 1.60 18.05
C ARG A 145 14.22 0.52 18.43
N ARG A 146 13.74 -0.72 18.66
CA ARG A 146 14.59 -1.87 19.01
C ARG A 146 15.59 -2.22 17.92
N ALA A 147 15.19 -2.13 16.65
CA ALA A 147 16.10 -2.36 15.53
C ALA A 147 17.23 -1.32 15.50
N GLY A 148 16.92 -0.03 15.74
CA GLY A 148 17.92 1.03 15.83
C GLY A 148 18.90 0.81 16.99
N GLU A 149 18.42 0.37 18.15
CA GLU A 149 19.27 0.02 19.30
C GLU A 149 20.23 -1.13 18.98
N LEU A 150 19.74 -2.19 18.33
CA LEU A 150 20.55 -3.35 17.96
C LEU A 150 21.61 -3.00 16.91
N LEU A 151 21.26 -2.19 15.93
CA LEU A 151 22.16 -1.76 14.85
C LEU A 151 23.08 -0.61 15.28
N LYS A 152 22.78 0.05 16.41
CA LYS A 152 23.41 1.30 16.84
C LYS A 152 23.28 2.41 15.77
N GLU A 153 22.12 2.48 15.14
CA GLU A 153 21.78 3.45 14.10
C GLU A 153 20.51 4.22 14.46
N ASP A 154 20.43 5.49 14.05
CA ASP A 154 19.18 6.25 14.12
C ASP A 154 18.29 5.87 12.93
N LEU A 155 17.15 5.26 13.24
CA LEU A 155 16.16 4.84 12.25
C LEU A 155 14.90 5.71 12.27
N SER A 156 14.94 6.89 12.91
CA SER A 156 13.79 7.80 13.02
C SER A 156 13.24 8.26 11.67
N ASP A 157 14.09 8.33 10.64
CA ASP A 157 13.71 8.64 9.25
C ASP A 157 12.93 7.51 8.54
N ILE A 158 12.93 6.29 9.09
CA ILE A 158 12.15 5.18 8.53
C ILE A 158 10.71 5.30 9.02
N SER A 159 9.76 5.59 8.14
CA SER A 159 8.35 5.69 8.53
C SER A 159 7.77 4.37 9.06
N ASP A 160 6.75 4.45 9.93
CA ASP A 160 6.08 3.25 10.49
C ASP A 160 5.53 2.33 9.38
N ILE A 161 5.08 2.91 8.27
CA ILE A 161 4.64 2.15 7.10
C ILE A 161 5.80 1.44 6.41
N ARG A 162 7.01 2.03 6.35
CA ARG A 162 8.19 1.32 5.83
C ARG A 162 8.50 0.10 6.68
N VAL A 163 8.39 0.22 8.00
CA VAL A 163 8.57 -0.91 8.92
C VAL A 163 7.56 -2.01 8.60
N PHE A 164 6.28 -1.65 8.44
CA PHE A 164 5.24 -2.60 8.04
C PHE A 164 5.56 -3.28 6.71
N ASP A 165 6.00 -2.53 5.69
CA ASP A 165 6.36 -3.05 4.38
C ASP A 165 7.53 -4.04 4.44
N ILE A 166 8.57 -3.73 5.22
CA ILE A 166 9.74 -4.60 5.42
C ILE A 166 9.32 -5.90 6.10
N ILE A 167 8.55 -5.83 7.19
CA ILE A 167 8.05 -7.02 7.89
C ILE A 167 7.19 -7.87 6.95
N SER A 168 6.25 -7.24 6.24
CA SER A 168 5.39 -7.94 5.27
C SER A 168 6.20 -8.67 4.21
N TRP A 169 7.21 -8.01 3.66
CA TRP A 169 8.09 -8.57 2.65
C TRP A 169 8.95 -9.71 3.19
N MET A 170 9.51 -9.56 4.39
CA MET A 170 10.28 -10.61 5.05
C MET A 170 9.42 -11.85 5.31
N THR A 171 8.21 -11.66 5.84
CA THR A 171 7.24 -12.75 6.02
C THR A 171 6.91 -13.42 4.69
N ALA A 172 6.62 -12.65 3.64
CA ALA A 172 6.33 -13.19 2.29
C ALA A 172 7.49 -14.00 1.70
N LYS A 173 8.73 -13.59 1.99
CA LYS A 173 9.94 -14.22 1.47
C LYS A 173 10.31 -15.48 2.25
N THR A 174 10.13 -15.48 3.56
CA THR A 174 10.48 -16.60 4.44
C THR A 174 9.40 -17.69 4.45
N TYR A 175 8.14 -17.33 4.24
CA TYR A 175 7.05 -18.29 4.05
C TYR A 175 6.79 -18.49 2.55
N THR A 176 7.43 -19.49 1.94
CA THR A 176 6.82 -20.15 0.77
C THR A 176 5.54 -20.78 1.28
N TRP A 177 4.40 -20.15 1.02
CA TRP A 177 3.09 -20.77 1.23
C TRP A 177 3.03 -22.02 0.35
N GLU A 178 3.36 -23.17 0.95
CA GLU A 178 2.88 -24.46 0.49
C GLU A 178 1.49 -24.64 1.13
N PRO A 179 0.46 -25.03 0.36
CA PRO A 179 -0.85 -25.33 0.92
C PRO A 179 -0.77 -26.65 1.68
N GLU A 180 -0.14 -26.65 2.84
CA GLU A 180 -0.26 -27.73 3.82
C GLU A 180 -1.05 -27.20 5.03
N ASP A 181 -2.29 -27.69 5.10
CA ASP A 181 -3.07 -27.93 6.31
C ASP A 181 -2.70 -27.12 7.56
N THR A 182 -3.26 -25.92 7.66
CA THR A 182 -3.44 -25.28 8.96
C THR A 182 -4.93 -25.12 9.23
N GLU A 183 -5.51 -26.18 9.81
CA GLU A 183 -6.54 -25.94 10.82
C GLU A 183 -5.96 -24.91 11.80
N CYS A 184 -6.57 -23.73 11.80
CA CYS A 184 -6.38 -22.72 12.85
C CYS A 184 -6.51 -23.44 14.20
N PRO A 185 -5.58 -23.28 15.17
CA PRO A 185 -5.63 -24.03 16.42
C PRO A 185 -6.97 -23.77 17.10
N ARG A 186 -7.90 -24.73 17.01
CA ARG A 186 -9.15 -24.66 17.76
C ARG A 186 -8.73 -24.82 19.22
N THR A 187 -8.92 -23.78 20.02
CA THR A 187 -8.85 -23.90 21.48
C THR A 187 -9.77 -25.04 21.91
N ASP A 188 -9.21 -26.02 22.62
CA ASP A 188 -9.90 -27.21 23.12
C ASP A 188 -11.23 -26.82 23.79
N GLY A 189 -12.35 -27.10 23.14
CA GLY A 189 -13.66 -26.81 23.71
C GLY A 189 -14.85 -26.78 22.75
N GLN A 190 -14.66 -26.65 21.44
CA GLN A 190 -15.78 -26.64 20.49
C GLN A 190 -15.95 -28.00 19.80
N ARG A 191 -16.90 -28.81 20.31
CA ARG A 191 -17.35 -30.05 19.64
C ARG A 191 -17.78 -29.75 18.21
N ALA A 192 -17.26 -30.52 17.26
CA ALA A 192 -17.56 -30.41 15.84
C ALA A 192 -19.07 -30.58 15.58
N ARG A 193 -19.64 -29.69 14.74
CA ARG A 193 -20.98 -29.90 14.16
C ARG A 193 -20.91 -31.03 13.13
N PRO A 194 -21.89 -31.94 13.07
CA PRO A 194 -21.91 -32.98 12.05
C PRO A 194 -22.08 -32.37 10.65
N LYS A 195 -21.29 -32.88 9.69
CA LYS A 195 -21.32 -32.48 8.29
C LYS A 195 -22.63 -32.93 7.66
N TYR A 196 -23.32 -32.00 7.01
CA TYR A 196 -24.50 -32.25 6.18
C TYR A 196 -24.09 -32.93 4.87
N THR A 197 -24.68 -34.08 4.56
CA THR A 197 -24.61 -34.73 3.25
C THR A 197 -25.92 -34.50 2.51
N PRO A 198 -25.92 -33.92 1.30
CA PRO A 198 -27.12 -33.86 0.46
C PRO A 198 -27.41 -35.28 -0.06
N ASN A 199 -28.66 -35.72 0.05
CA ASN A 199 -29.12 -36.97 -0.54
C ASN A 199 -29.35 -36.80 -2.05
N ASP A 200 -28.94 -37.82 -2.81
CA ASP A 200 -29.45 -38.11 -4.16
C ASP A 200 -30.92 -38.57 -4.11
#